data_AF-A0A9D2X3S1-F1
#
_entry.id   AF-A0A9D2X3S1-F1
#
_cell.length_a   1.000
_cell.length_b   1.000
_cell.length_c   1.000
_cell.angle_alpha   90.00
_cell.angle_beta   90.00
_cell.angle_gamma   90.00
#
_symmetry.space_group_name_H-M   'P 1'
#
loop_
_entity.id
_entity.type
_entity.pdbx_description
1 polymer ?
#
loop_
_entity_poly.entity_id
_entity_poly.type
_entity_poly.pdbx_seq_one_letter_code
_entity_poly.pdbx_strand_id
1 'polypeptide(L)'
;MIKILLLLFVFGMGVSTAYGQEIHEKKSWSDLIDEGIKIDFDSPEKYIDEITTNLASGSTVIDLGLYIIGMVVYAIFVWHFYRFIARREIIKIDFEKYNRNDRISPLKVTAFVASYVFLFPIIIYVWFLIYSMFMFILAKDMPMGVVLLIAISVIASTRITSYYKEDLAKDVGKLLPFALLGVFLTSSAFFSDTTNFFSVEDIEKRFQEFPLFVSRVIEFIILVVVLEWILRVIFLVKRRIIPAVEEKVEEIIEEQIDKKIKVHVEKIQEKQKDIEEKIEEVDAEIEEKLESVEEKIEEDESENNKTIKNDESDIPKSTKEPNDDTLDTVNQLIKSGLGDLGRLEHIRTTIQNGKTLFQSDKKYLEELQRRKKN
;
A
#
# COMPACT_ATOMS: atom_id res chain seq x y z
N MET A 1 -3.51 -18.22 7.85
CA MET A 1 -2.49 -18.28 8.93
C MET A 1 -1.12 -18.67 8.39
N ILE A 2 -0.96 -19.81 7.72
CA ILE A 2 0.32 -20.28 7.14
C ILE A 2 0.92 -19.28 6.12
N LYS A 3 0.10 -18.66 5.27
CA LYS A 3 0.57 -17.65 4.29
C LYS A 3 1.12 -16.35 4.93
N ILE A 4 0.66 -16.01 6.13
CA ILE A 4 1.14 -14.82 6.88
C ILE A 4 2.46 -15.15 7.59
N LEU A 5 2.58 -16.38 8.10
CA LEU A 5 3.83 -16.87 8.70
C LEU A 5 4.96 -16.94 7.67
N LEU A 6 4.65 -17.38 6.45
CA LEU A 6 5.61 -17.47 5.34
C LEU A 6 6.05 -16.09 4.85
N LEU A 7 5.15 -15.10 4.86
CA LEU A 7 5.45 -13.72 4.50
C LEU A 7 6.31 -13.02 5.56
N LEU A 8 6.10 -13.30 6.86
CA LEU A 8 6.97 -12.84 7.95
C LEU A 8 8.35 -13.51 7.92
N PHE A 9 8.43 -14.78 7.53
CA PHE A 9 9.69 -15.53 7.39
C PHE A 9 10.56 -15.00 6.24
N VAL A 10 9.95 -14.68 5.09
CA VAL A 10 10.65 -14.06 3.95
C VAL A 10 11.09 -12.62 4.27
N PHE A 11 10.28 -11.87 5.03
CA PHE A 11 10.66 -10.54 5.50
C PHE A 11 11.86 -10.59 6.48
N GLY A 12 11.91 -11.61 7.35
CA GLY A 12 13.04 -11.83 8.27
C GLY A 12 14.37 -12.15 7.56
N MET A 13 14.33 -12.92 6.47
CA MET A 13 15.55 -13.18 5.67
C MET A 13 16.03 -11.95 4.89
N GLY A 14 15.11 -11.09 4.43
CA GLY A 14 15.45 -9.88 3.67
C GLY A 14 16.16 -8.79 4.49
N VAL A 15 16.02 -8.80 5.82
CA VAL A 15 16.69 -7.84 6.70
C VAL A 15 18.16 -8.24 6.98
N SER A 16 18.47 -9.53 6.92
CA SER A 16 19.85 -10.04 7.14
C SER A 16 20.82 -9.65 6.01
N THR A 17 20.32 -9.45 4.78
CA THR A 17 21.17 -9.11 3.63
C THR A 17 21.36 -7.61 3.41
N ALA A 18 20.65 -6.75 4.15
CA ALA A 18 20.62 -5.30 3.91
C ALA A 18 21.43 -4.45 4.90
N TYR A 19 22.04 -5.04 5.95
CA TYR A 19 22.90 -4.31 6.89
C TYR A 19 24.35 -4.77 6.80
N GLY A 20 25.03 -4.23 5.78
CA GLY A 20 26.48 -4.21 5.70
C GLY A 20 27.05 -2.87 6.19
N GLN A 21 28.06 -2.97 7.06
CA GLN A 21 28.96 -1.94 7.62
C GLN A 21 28.46 -1.20 8.87
N GLU A 22 29.23 -1.07 9.96
CA GLU A 22 30.70 -1.04 10.11
C GLU A 22 31.18 -1.87 11.32
N ILE A 23 32.10 -2.82 11.11
CA ILE A 23 32.98 -3.33 12.16
C ILE A 23 34.42 -3.15 11.67
N HIS A 24 35.16 -2.31 12.39
CA HIS A 24 36.61 -2.27 12.33
C HIS A 24 37.17 -3.51 13.04
N GLU A 25 37.32 -4.63 12.31
CA GLU A 25 38.42 -5.62 12.45
C GLU A 25 38.19 -6.74 11.43
N LYS A 26 39.16 -6.98 10.55
CA LYS A 26 39.13 -8.09 9.60
C LYS A 26 39.34 -9.41 10.36
N LYS A 27 38.26 -10.06 10.79
CA LYS A 27 38.23 -11.52 10.93
C LYS A 27 37.75 -12.14 9.62
N SER A 28 38.45 -13.18 9.15
CA SER A 28 38.16 -13.87 7.90
C SER A 28 36.86 -14.67 8.03
N TRP A 29 36.07 -14.77 6.96
CA TRP A 29 34.83 -15.55 6.92
C TRP A 29 35.03 -17.03 7.30
N SER A 30 36.26 -17.55 7.17
CA SER A 30 36.65 -18.89 7.65
C SER A 30 36.59 -19.02 9.17
N ASP A 31 36.90 -17.96 9.91
CA ASP A 31 37.04 -18.01 11.36
C ASP A 31 35.68 -17.98 12.06
N LEU A 32 34.67 -17.37 11.42
CA LEU A 32 33.28 -17.32 11.89
C LEU A 32 32.50 -18.63 11.67
N ILE A 33 32.98 -19.51 10.77
CA ILE A 33 32.33 -20.80 10.47
C ILE A 33 32.91 -21.91 11.36
N ASP A 34 34.20 -21.83 11.72
CA ASP A 34 34.86 -22.79 12.61
C ASP A 34 34.56 -22.55 14.11
N GLU A 35 34.34 -21.30 14.53
CA GLU A 35 33.66 -21.00 15.80
C GLU A 35 32.15 -21.22 15.61
N GLY A 36 31.75 -22.49 15.45
CA GLY A 36 30.35 -22.86 15.27
C GLY A 36 29.48 -22.08 16.23
N ILE A 37 28.49 -21.35 15.70
CA ILE A 37 27.57 -20.52 16.46
C ILE A 37 26.90 -21.43 17.49
N LYS A 38 27.47 -21.50 18.70
CA LYS A 38 26.86 -22.15 19.85
C LYS A 38 25.76 -21.20 20.29
N ILE A 39 24.60 -21.34 19.65
CA ILE A 39 23.36 -20.76 20.12
C ILE A 39 23.04 -21.51 21.42
N ASP A 40 23.40 -20.91 22.55
CA ASP A 40 23.04 -21.41 23.85
C ASP A 40 21.54 -21.13 24.07
N PHE A 41 20.72 -22.18 24.07
CA PHE A 41 19.26 -22.11 24.16
C PHE A 41 18.74 -22.03 25.61
N ASP A 42 19.60 -21.72 26.57
CA ASP A 42 19.26 -21.82 28.00
C ASP A 42 18.19 -20.84 28.48
N SER A 43 17.83 -19.80 27.71
CA SER A 43 16.60 -19.02 27.94
C SER A 43 16.15 -18.22 26.71
N PRO A 44 15.04 -18.58 26.04
CA PRO A 44 14.47 -17.81 24.92
C PRO A 44 14.22 -16.33 25.27
N GLU A 45 13.95 -16.05 26.54
CA GLU A 45 13.73 -14.70 27.07
C GLU A 45 14.94 -13.80 26.89
N LYS A 46 16.16 -14.32 27.10
CA LYS A 46 17.40 -13.55 26.99
C LYS A 46 17.72 -13.17 25.54
N TYR A 47 17.38 -14.05 24.59
CA TYR A 47 17.53 -13.78 23.16
C TYR A 47 16.52 -12.74 22.67
N ILE A 48 15.28 -12.82 23.13
CA ILE A 48 14.26 -11.80 22.83
C ILE A 48 14.70 -10.45 23.39
N ASP A 49 15.21 -10.41 24.63
CA ASP A 49 15.66 -9.18 25.28
C ASP A 49 16.89 -8.58 24.59
N GLU A 50 17.84 -9.41 24.14
CA GLU A 50 19.02 -8.98 23.38
C GLU A 50 18.63 -8.43 21.99
N ILE A 51 17.68 -9.07 21.30
CA ILE A 51 17.11 -8.54 20.04
C ILE A 51 16.43 -7.20 20.29
N THR A 52 15.56 -7.09 21.30
CA THR A 52 14.83 -5.83 21.55
C THR A 52 15.77 -4.70 22.00
N THR A 53 16.78 -5.01 22.80
CA THR A 53 17.78 -4.02 23.24
C THR A 53 18.58 -3.49 22.04
N ASN A 54 18.96 -4.37 21.11
CA ASN A 54 19.74 -4.03 19.92
C ASN A 54 18.91 -3.35 18.81
N LEU A 55 17.63 -3.72 18.62
CA LEU A 55 16.78 -3.11 17.58
C LEU A 55 16.11 -1.81 18.02
N ALA A 56 15.79 -1.67 19.30
CA ALA A 56 14.95 -0.58 19.79
C ALA A 56 15.67 0.32 20.81
N SER A 57 16.96 0.55 20.57
CA SER A 57 17.77 1.56 21.29
C SER A 57 17.68 1.46 22.82
N GLY A 58 17.65 0.24 23.37
CA GLY A 58 17.54 0.02 24.82
C GLY A 58 16.13 -0.09 25.39
N SER A 59 15.08 -0.22 24.56
CA SER A 59 13.72 -0.49 25.06
C SER A 59 13.54 -1.96 25.48
N THR A 60 12.75 -2.18 26.53
CA THR A 60 12.44 -3.54 27.01
C THR A 60 11.36 -4.21 26.16
N VAL A 61 11.26 -5.55 26.25
CA VAL A 61 10.17 -6.33 25.62
C VAL A 61 8.78 -5.84 26.07
N ILE A 62 8.66 -5.39 27.32
CA ILE A 62 7.42 -4.86 27.89
C ILE A 62 7.01 -3.55 27.19
N ASP A 63 7.97 -2.67 26.92
CA ASP A 63 7.72 -1.41 26.20
C ASP A 63 7.19 -1.69 24.80
N LEU A 64 7.81 -2.62 24.09
CA LEU A 64 7.35 -3.05 22.76
C LEU A 64 5.93 -3.64 22.81
N GLY A 65 5.63 -4.49 23.79
CA GLY A 65 4.30 -5.04 23.99
C GLY A 65 3.24 -3.97 24.25
N LEU A 66 3.56 -2.99 25.10
CA LEU A 66 2.69 -1.84 25.38
C LEU A 66 2.48 -0.99 24.12
N TYR A 67 3.51 -0.78 23.30
CA TYR A 67 3.37 -0.06 22.04
C TYR A 67 2.44 -0.77 21.06
N ILE A 68 2.60 -2.07 20.86
CA ILE A 68 1.73 -2.85 19.98
C ILE A 68 0.27 -2.77 20.44
N ILE A 69 0.03 -2.95 21.75
CA ILE A 69 -1.32 -2.84 22.33
C ILE A 69 -1.88 -1.44 22.13
N GLY A 70 -1.09 -0.40 22.44
CA GLY A 70 -1.47 1.00 22.25
C GLY A 70 -1.84 1.31 20.80
N MET A 71 -1.06 0.82 19.84
CA MET A 71 -1.31 0.98 18.40
C MET A 71 -2.60 0.28 17.96
N VAL A 72 -2.89 -0.92 18.46
CA VAL A 72 -4.14 -1.63 18.16
C VAL A 72 -5.34 -0.87 18.73
N VAL A 73 -5.27 -0.43 19.99
CA VAL A 73 -6.33 0.37 20.62
C VAL A 73 -6.55 1.68 19.86
N TYR A 74 -5.47 2.35 19.48
CA TYR A 74 -5.52 3.57 18.67
C TYR A 74 -6.18 3.31 17.31
N ALA A 75 -5.79 2.25 16.60
CA ALA A 75 -6.38 1.89 15.31
C ALA A 75 -7.89 1.60 15.40
N ILE A 76 -8.33 0.90 16.46
CA ILE A 76 -9.76 0.64 16.74
C ILE A 76 -10.50 1.95 17.00
N PHE A 77 -9.91 2.85 17.80
CA PHE A 77 -10.47 4.17 18.06
C PHE A 77 -10.61 4.98 16.75
N VAL A 78 -9.54 5.06 15.95
CA VAL A 78 -9.54 5.75 14.66
C VAL A 78 -10.62 5.19 13.75
N TRP A 79 -10.76 3.87 13.69
CA TRP A 79 -11.78 3.20 12.90
C TRP A 79 -13.21 3.65 13.24
N HIS A 80 -13.53 3.73 14.53
CA HIS A 80 -14.85 4.20 14.96
C HIS A 80 -15.02 5.68 14.66
N PHE A 81 -13.97 6.44 14.94
CA PHE A 81 -14.00 7.88 14.85
C PHE A 81 -14.18 8.40 13.42
N TYR A 82 -13.33 8.00 12.47
CA TYR A 82 -13.40 8.58 11.12
C TYR A 82 -14.74 8.23 10.47
N ARG A 83 -15.27 7.02 10.72
CA ARG A 83 -16.59 6.59 10.23
C ARG A 83 -17.69 7.44 10.84
N PHE A 84 -17.54 7.82 12.10
CA PHE A 84 -18.52 8.65 12.78
C PHE A 84 -18.59 10.05 12.15
N ILE A 85 -17.45 10.71 11.89
CA ILE A 85 -17.38 12.07 11.30
C ILE A 85 -17.69 12.10 9.80
N ALA A 86 -17.31 11.06 9.08
CA ALA A 86 -17.51 10.95 7.64
C ALA A 86 -18.99 10.81 7.25
N ARG A 87 -19.85 10.39 8.18
CA ARG A 87 -21.29 10.30 7.91
C ARG A 87 -21.87 11.66 7.55
N ARG A 88 -22.55 11.72 6.41
CA ARG A 88 -23.36 12.88 6.03
C ARG A 88 -24.45 13.13 7.07
N GLU A 89 -25.12 12.04 7.46
CA GLU A 89 -26.26 12.05 8.39
C GLU A 89 -26.05 11.05 9.53
N ILE A 90 -25.94 11.53 10.78
CA ILE A 90 -25.76 10.64 11.96
C ILE A 90 -27.07 9.93 12.32
N ILE A 91 -28.21 10.60 12.12
CA ILE A 91 -29.54 10.10 12.46
C ILE A 91 -30.32 9.98 11.14
N LYS A 92 -30.57 8.75 10.70
CA LYS A 92 -31.42 8.48 9.52
C LYS A 92 -32.88 8.69 9.91
N ILE A 93 -33.62 9.48 9.13
CA ILE A 93 -35.04 9.71 9.36
C ILE A 93 -35.82 8.59 8.70
N ASP A 94 -36.47 7.75 9.50
CA ASP A 94 -37.44 6.78 9.01
C ASP A 94 -38.83 7.45 8.90
N PHE A 95 -39.17 7.88 7.68
CA PHE A 95 -40.46 8.52 7.39
C PHE A 95 -41.62 7.51 7.30
N GLU A 96 -41.36 6.21 7.17
CA GLU A 96 -42.43 5.19 7.09
C GLU A 96 -43.16 5.05 8.42
N LYS A 97 -42.47 5.28 9.53
CA LYS A 97 -43.05 5.24 10.87
C LYS A 97 -44.07 6.36 11.14
N TYR A 98 -44.12 7.39 10.30
CA TYR A 98 -44.99 8.57 10.47
C TYR A 98 -46.22 8.61 9.55
N ASN A 99 -46.37 7.66 8.61
CA ASN A 99 -47.40 7.74 7.57
C ASN A 99 -48.68 6.94 7.85
N ARG A 100 -49.01 6.64 9.11
CA ARG A 100 -50.08 5.65 9.39
C ARG A 100 -51.45 6.18 9.79
N ASN A 101 -51.63 7.44 10.24
CA ASN A 101 -52.97 8.10 10.27
C ASN A 101 -53.05 9.49 10.93
N ASP A 102 -51.95 10.15 11.31
CA ASP A 102 -52.03 11.45 11.99
C ASP A 102 -51.45 12.57 11.12
N ARG A 103 -52.15 13.70 11.05
CA ARG A 103 -51.63 14.93 10.43
C ARG A 103 -50.36 15.33 11.17
N ILE A 104 -49.20 15.01 10.59
CA ILE A 104 -47.91 15.36 11.17
C ILE A 104 -47.86 16.89 11.25
N SER A 105 -47.94 17.43 12.46
CA SER A 105 -47.90 18.88 12.65
C SER A 105 -46.59 19.42 12.08
N PRO A 106 -46.62 20.41 11.17
CA PRO A 106 -45.41 20.96 10.55
C PRO A 106 -44.43 21.46 11.60
N LEU A 107 -44.92 21.92 12.77
CA LEU A 107 -44.10 22.30 13.92
C LEU A 107 -43.22 21.17 14.45
N LYS A 108 -43.71 19.93 14.49
CA LYS A 108 -42.92 18.77 14.97
C LYS A 108 -41.83 18.38 13.97
N VAL A 109 -42.14 18.46 12.67
CA VAL A 109 -41.16 18.22 11.59
C VAL A 109 -40.09 19.31 11.61
N THR A 110 -40.48 20.58 11.73
CA THR A 110 -39.54 21.70 11.79
C THR A 110 -38.69 21.66 13.05
N ALA A 111 -39.25 21.33 14.23
CA ALA A 111 -38.48 21.20 15.46
C ALA A 111 -37.47 20.04 15.38
N PHE A 112 -37.86 18.91 14.77
CA PHE A 112 -36.96 17.79 14.53
C PHE A 112 -35.83 18.13 13.56
N VAL A 113 -36.17 18.79 12.44
CA VAL A 113 -35.19 19.26 11.46
C VAL A 113 -34.25 20.31 12.07
N ALA A 114 -34.77 21.23 12.88
CA ALA A 114 -33.96 22.20 13.60
C ALA A 114 -32.99 21.50 14.57
N SER A 115 -33.47 20.57 15.39
CA SER A 115 -32.60 19.78 16.28
C SER A 115 -31.48 19.10 15.49
N TYR A 116 -31.77 18.61 14.29
CA TYR A 116 -30.79 17.97 13.43
C TYR A 116 -29.76 18.95 12.83
N VAL A 117 -30.19 20.15 12.43
CA VAL A 117 -29.32 21.22 11.91
C VAL A 117 -28.35 21.74 12.98
N PHE A 118 -28.72 21.71 14.26
CA PHE A 118 -27.86 22.20 15.35
C PHE A 118 -27.02 21.10 16.02
N LEU A 119 -27.58 19.90 16.21
CA LEU A 119 -26.91 18.81 16.93
C LEU A 119 -25.70 18.31 16.16
N PHE A 120 -25.78 18.30 14.83
CA PHE A 120 -24.69 17.82 13.99
C PHE A 120 -23.44 18.74 14.02
N PRO A 121 -23.53 20.07 13.84
CA PRO A 121 -22.41 20.98 14.05
C PRO A 121 -21.81 20.93 15.47
N ILE A 122 -22.64 20.75 16.50
CA ILE A 122 -22.14 20.59 17.89
C ILE A 122 -21.26 19.34 18.01
N ILE A 123 -21.67 18.24 17.40
CA ILE A 123 -20.88 17.01 17.38
C ILE A 123 -19.55 17.23 16.67
N ILE A 124 -19.54 17.86 15.48
CA ILE A 124 -18.29 18.18 14.78
C ILE A 124 -17.40 19.07 15.66
N TYR A 125 -17.99 20.04 16.36
CA TYR A 125 -17.25 20.93 17.25
C TYR A 125 -16.53 20.15 18.35
N VAL A 126 -17.24 19.28 19.08
CA VAL A 126 -16.63 18.48 20.16
C VAL A 126 -15.43 17.71 19.62
N TRP A 127 -15.57 17.11 18.44
CA TRP A 127 -14.46 16.38 17.84
C TRP A 127 -13.33 17.30 17.36
N PHE A 128 -13.63 18.40 16.68
CA PHE A 128 -12.61 19.39 16.27
C PHE A 128 -11.80 19.88 17.46
N LEU A 129 -12.46 20.20 18.58
CA LEU A 129 -11.81 20.61 19.82
C LEU A 129 -10.86 19.51 20.33
N ILE A 130 -11.35 18.27 20.42
CA ILE A 130 -10.54 17.11 20.85
C ILE A 130 -9.30 16.95 19.96
N TYR A 131 -9.47 17.00 18.63
CA TYR A 131 -8.38 16.79 17.67
C TYR A 131 -7.35 17.90 17.68
N SER A 132 -7.83 19.13 17.61
CA SER A 132 -6.96 20.29 17.66
C SER A 132 -6.22 20.33 19.00
N MET A 133 -6.85 19.91 20.11
CA MET A 133 -6.20 19.80 21.41
C MET A 133 -5.09 18.75 21.43
N PHE A 134 -5.35 17.53 20.93
CA PHE A 134 -4.31 16.51 20.81
C PHE A 134 -3.17 16.98 19.91
N MET A 135 -3.48 17.61 18.76
CA MET A 135 -2.46 18.11 17.85
C MET A 135 -1.67 19.24 18.50
N PHE A 136 -2.32 20.13 19.23
CA PHE A 136 -1.68 21.25 19.92
C PHE A 136 -0.72 20.80 21.02
N ILE A 137 -1.07 19.74 21.74
CA ILE A 137 -0.21 19.11 22.75
C ILE A 137 0.99 18.41 22.09
N LEU A 138 0.76 17.70 20.98
CA LEU A 138 1.77 16.86 20.32
C LEU A 138 2.71 17.63 19.40
N ALA A 139 2.20 18.62 18.68
CA ALA A 139 2.96 19.40 17.71
C ALA A 139 3.65 20.60 18.38
N LYS A 140 4.60 20.31 19.28
CA LYS A 140 5.23 21.34 20.12
C LYS A 140 5.91 22.44 19.29
N ASP A 141 6.43 22.09 18.13
CA ASP A 141 7.19 22.99 17.25
C ASP A 141 6.33 23.77 16.25
N MET A 142 5.01 23.54 16.23
CA MET A 142 4.11 24.22 15.29
C MET A 142 3.38 25.40 15.95
N PRO A 143 3.30 26.57 15.29
CA PRO A 143 2.46 27.66 15.76
C PRO A 143 1.00 27.23 15.87
N MET A 144 0.31 27.65 16.94
CA MET A 144 -1.09 27.32 17.20
C MET A 144 -2.02 27.55 16.00
N GLY A 145 -1.82 28.65 15.26
CA GLY A 145 -2.60 28.97 14.07
C GLY A 145 -2.46 27.93 12.95
N VAL A 146 -1.28 27.35 12.78
CA VAL A 146 -1.02 26.30 11.78
C VAL A 146 -1.71 25.00 12.18
N VAL A 147 -1.65 24.62 13.45
CA VAL A 147 -2.35 23.43 13.98
C VAL A 147 -3.86 23.54 13.74
N LEU A 148 -4.45 24.68 14.08
CA LEU A 148 -5.88 24.94 13.88
C LEU A 148 -6.24 24.96 12.39
N LEU A 149 -5.40 25.55 11.53
CA LEU A 149 -5.60 25.58 10.08
C LEU A 149 -5.62 24.17 9.48
N ILE A 150 -4.69 23.30 9.89
CA ILE A 150 -4.63 21.91 9.40
C ILE A 150 -5.88 21.15 9.85
N ALA A 151 -6.21 21.23 11.15
CA ALA A 151 -7.36 20.53 11.70
C ALA A 151 -8.68 20.99 11.05
N ILE A 152 -8.88 22.31 10.87
CA ILE A 152 -10.10 22.84 10.26
C ILE A 152 -10.18 22.49 8.76
N SER A 153 -9.06 22.50 8.05
CA SER A 153 -9.02 22.17 6.62
C SER A 153 -9.40 20.71 6.39
N VAL A 154 -8.87 19.78 7.22
CA VAL A 154 -9.22 18.37 7.13
C VAL A 154 -10.69 18.15 7.47
N ILE A 155 -11.19 18.74 8.57
CA ILE A 155 -12.59 18.58 8.96
C ILE A 155 -13.54 19.16 7.91
N ALA A 156 -13.30 20.39 7.44
CA ALA A 156 -14.10 21.00 6.39
C ALA A 156 -14.09 20.16 5.11
N SER A 157 -12.93 19.64 4.71
CA SER A 157 -12.81 18.73 3.56
C SER A 157 -13.61 17.44 3.76
N THR A 158 -13.51 16.81 4.94
CA THR A 158 -14.34 15.64 5.30
C THR A 158 -15.84 15.96 5.24
N ARG A 159 -16.25 17.15 5.67
CA ARG A 159 -17.66 17.58 5.60
C ARG A 159 -18.13 17.75 4.17
N ILE A 160 -17.39 18.50 3.34
CA ILE A 160 -17.74 18.70 1.93
C ILE A 160 -17.83 17.35 1.20
N THR A 161 -16.84 16.49 1.39
CA THR A 161 -16.80 15.16 0.75
C THR A 161 -17.91 14.23 1.24
N SER A 162 -18.41 14.38 2.47
CA SER A 162 -19.56 13.59 2.97
C SER A 162 -20.85 13.84 2.20
N TYR A 163 -21.00 15.03 1.60
CA TYR A 163 -22.13 15.35 0.71
C TYR A 163 -21.91 14.87 -0.72
N TYR A 164 -20.69 14.48 -1.08
CA TYR A 164 -20.34 13.87 -2.36
C TYR A 164 -20.39 12.33 -2.30
N LYS A 165 -19.48 11.69 -1.55
CA LYS A 165 -19.45 10.24 -1.32
C LYS A 165 -18.94 9.96 0.10
N GLU A 166 -19.68 9.19 0.87
CA GLU A 166 -19.34 8.92 2.29
C GLU A 166 -18.00 8.18 2.41
N ASP A 167 -17.67 7.30 1.45
CA ASP A 167 -16.39 6.58 1.47
C ASP A 167 -15.18 7.50 1.22
N LEU A 168 -15.33 8.51 0.36
CA LEU A 168 -14.30 9.53 0.20
C LEU A 168 -14.12 10.33 1.50
N ALA A 169 -15.22 10.69 2.16
CA ALA A 169 -15.17 11.37 3.45
C ALA A 169 -14.49 10.53 4.53
N LYS A 170 -14.69 9.20 4.51
CA LYS A 170 -14.00 8.26 5.40
C LYS A 170 -12.49 8.31 5.18
N ASP A 171 -12.03 8.39 3.92
CA ASP A 171 -10.61 8.44 3.61
C ASP A 171 -9.97 9.78 4.02
N VAL A 172 -10.63 10.90 3.72
CA VAL A 172 -10.18 12.23 4.16
C VAL A 172 -10.19 12.34 5.69
N GLY A 173 -11.22 11.81 6.35
CA GLY A 173 -11.36 11.86 7.81
C GLY A 173 -10.28 11.09 8.58
N LYS A 174 -9.64 10.10 7.95
CA LYS A 174 -8.49 9.37 8.53
C LYS A 174 -7.22 10.22 8.60
N LEU A 175 -7.12 11.28 7.79
CA LEU A 175 -5.90 12.09 7.70
C LEU A 175 -5.56 12.75 9.05
N LEU A 176 -6.56 13.20 9.81
CA LEU A 176 -6.33 13.87 11.08
C LEU A 176 -5.74 12.92 12.15
N PRO A 177 -6.37 11.77 12.46
CA PRO A 177 -5.76 10.81 13.37
C PRO A 177 -4.43 10.25 12.85
N PHE A 178 -4.27 9.99 11.55
CA PHE A 178 -2.97 9.53 11.05
C PHE A 178 -1.88 10.60 11.12
N ALA A 179 -2.22 11.88 10.94
CA ALA A 179 -1.28 12.97 11.17
C ALA A 179 -0.89 13.06 12.65
N LEU A 180 -1.85 12.93 13.57
CA LEU A 180 -1.60 12.85 15.01
C LEU A 180 -0.67 11.70 15.36
N LEU A 181 -0.96 10.52 14.83
CA LEU A 181 -0.15 9.32 15.03
C LEU A 181 1.25 9.51 14.45
N GLY A 182 1.36 10.11 13.26
CA GLY A 182 2.63 10.44 12.63
C GLY A 182 3.46 11.35 13.52
N VAL A 183 2.90 12.47 13.97
CA VAL A 183 3.58 13.41 14.88
C VAL A 183 3.95 12.74 16.20
N PHE A 184 3.07 11.90 16.75
CA PHE A 184 3.33 11.14 17.97
C PHE A 184 4.50 10.17 17.81
N LEU A 185 4.53 9.40 16.72
CA LEU A 185 5.56 8.41 16.43
C LEU A 185 6.90 9.01 16.01
N THR A 186 6.93 10.23 15.47
CA THR A 186 8.18 10.91 15.05
C THR A 186 8.72 11.89 16.08
N SER A 187 7.96 12.18 17.14
CA SER A 187 8.38 13.05 18.22
C SER A 187 9.62 12.48 18.92
N SER A 188 10.70 13.25 19.01
CA SER A 188 11.92 12.84 19.71
C SER A 188 11.67 12.51 21.19
N ALA A 189 10.65 13.12 21.79
CA ALA A 189 10.23 12.84 23.18
C ALA A 189 9.75 11.40 23.38
N PHE A 190 9.34 10.71 22.31
CA PHE A 190 8.98 9.29 22.35
C PHE A 190 10.20 8.38 22.52
N PHE A 191 11.32 8.73 21.89
CA PHE A 191 12.51 7.87 21.81
C PHE A 191 13.56 8.18 22.87
N SER A 192 13.57 9.39 23.43
CA SER A 192 14.61 9.80 24.38
C SER A 192 14.31 9.45 25.83
N ASP A 193 13.04 9.44 26.23
CA ASP A 193 12.65 9.17 27.62
C ASP A 193 11.16 8.75 27.70
N THR A 194 10.90 7.44 27.69
CA THR A 194 9.54 6.87 27.74
C THR A 194 8.76 7.32 28.97
N THR A 195 9.44 7.76 30.04
CA THR A 195 8.82 8.24 31.28
C THR A 195 8.46 9.74 31.25
N ASN A 196 9.07 10.53 30.36
CA ASN A 196 8.92 11.99 30.29
C ASN A 196 8.41 12.49 28.92
N PHE A 197 7.57 11.71 28.24
CA PHE A 197 6.93 12.10 26.97
C PHE A 197 6.29 13.51 27.03
N PHE A 198 5.70 13.82 28.19
CA PHE A 198 5.28 15.16 28.56
C PHE A 198 5.98 15.58 29.85
N SER A 199 7.00 16.45 29.77
CA SER A 199 7.48 17.12 30.98
C SER A 199 6.31 17.92 31.58
N VAL A 200 6.21 17.91 32.92
CA VAL A 200 5.14 18.63 33.64
C VAL A 200 5.13 20.11 33.25
N GLU A 201 6.33 20.67 33.04
CA GLU A 201 6.54 22.04 32.61
C GLU A 201 5.98 22.33 31.21
N ASP A 202 6.10 21.39 30.26
CA ASP A 202 5.52 21.54 28.92
C ASP A 202 3.99 21.48 28.96
N ILE A 203 3.43 20.57 29.75
CA ILE A 203 1.98 20.48 29.96
C ILE A 203 1.48 21.79 30.57
N GLU A 204 2.16 22.30 31.60
CA GLU A 204 1.78 23.53 32.28
C GLU A 204 1.78 24.72 31.33
N LYS A 205 2.84 24.88 30.51
CA LYS A 205 2.89 25.92 29.47
C LYS A 205 1.73 25.81 28.48
N ARG A 206 1.45 24.59 27.98
CA ARG A 206 0.32 24.36 27.06
C ARG A 206 -1.02 24.61 27.72
N PHE A 207 -1.16 24.29 28.99
CA PHE A 207 -2.37 24.53 29.77
C PHE A 207 -2.62 26.04 29.96
N GLN A 208 -1.57 26.84 30.13
CA GLN A 208 -1.70 28.31 30.18
C GLN A 208 -2.11 28.91 28.82
N GLU A 209 -1.69 28.31 27.70
CA GLU A 209 -2.13 28.68 26.36
C GLU A 209 -3.55 28.20 26.01
N PHE A 210 -4.11 27.28 26.80
CA PHE A 210 -5.40 26.63 26.53
C PHE A 210 -6.59 27.61 26.42
N PRO A 211 -6.76 28.63 27.28
CA PRO A 211 -7.86 29.57 27.13
C PRO A 211 -7.82 30.34 25.81
N LEU A 212 -6.61 30.77 25.40
CA LEU A 212 -6.41 31.44 24.11
C LEU A 212 -6.70 30.48 22.95
N PHE A 213 -6.25 29.23 23.08
CA PHE A 213 -6.52 28.17 22.12
C PHE A 213 -8.02 27.95 21.91
N VAL A 214 -8.80 27.78 23.00
CA VAL A 214 -10.26 27.60 22.93
C VAL A 214 -10.93 28.82 22.31
N SER A 215 -10.47 30.04 22.64
CA SER A 215 -10.98 31.27 22.01
C SER A 215 -10.79 31.25 20.50
N ARG A 216 -9.63 30.82 20.00
CA ARG A 216 -9.39 30.70 18.55
C ARG A 216 -10.20 29.57 17.91
N VAL A 217 -10.34 28.43 18.61
CA VAL A 217 -11.20 27.33 18.15
C VAL A 217 -12.61 27.85 17.87
N ILE A 218 -13.17 28.72 18.72
CA ILE A 218 -14.50 29.30 18.54
C ILE A 218 -14.64 30.06 17.21
N GLU A 219 -13.63 30.81 16.78
CA GLU A 219 -13.62 31.51 15.48
C GLU A 219 -13.78 30.51 14.32
N PHE A 220 -13.10 29.37 14.39
CA PHE A 220 -13.18 28.30 13.39
C PHE A 220 -14.50 27.50 13.45
N ILE A 221 -15.15 27.40 14.62
CA ILE A 221 -16.47 26.76 14.75
C ILE A 221 -17.49 27.49 13.88
N ILE A 222 -17.52 28.82 13.95
CA ILE A 222 -18.48 29.62 13.19
C ILE A 222 -18.38 29.28 11.71
N LEU A 223 -17.15 29.15 11.19
CA LEU A 223 -16.90 28.74 9.81
C LEU A 223 -17.45 27.35 9.49
N VAL A 224 -17.24 26.34 10.34
CA VAL A 224 -17.76 24.98 10.11
C VAL A 224 -19.28 24.92 10.21
N VAL A 225 -19.88 25.65 11.14
CA VAL A 225 -21.34 25.73 11.27
C VAL A 225 -21.94 26.34 10.00
N VAL A 226 -21.38 27.47 9.53
CA VAL A 226 -21.82 28.13 8.29
C VAL A 226 -21.62 27.21 7.09
N LEU A 227 -20.46 26.55 6.97
CA LEU A 227 -20.18 25.57 5.92
C LEU A 227 -21.22 24.44 5.93
N GLU A 228 -21.48 23.85 7.08
CA GLU A 228 -22.43 22.75 7.24
C GLU A 228 -23.85 23.20 6.85
N TRP A 229 -24.25 24.42 7.20
CA TRP A 229 -25.54 24.99 6.80
C TRP A 229 -25.62 25.18 5.29
N ILE A 230 -24.58 25.73 4.66
CA ILE A 230 -24.52 25.91 3.20
C ILE A 230 -24.65 24.55 2.50
N LEU A 231 -23.88 23.55 2.93
CA LEU A 231 -23.93 22.20 2.35
C LEU A 231 -25.31 21.56 2.50
N ARG A 232 -25.97 21.73 3.65
CA ARG A 232 -27.34 21.26 3.88
C ARG A 232 -28.34 21.93 2.96
N VAL A 233 -28.25 23.25 2.79
CA VAL A 233 -29.14 23.98 1.88
C VAL A 233 -28.92 23.49 0.44
N ILE A 234 -27.66 23.37 -0.01
CA ILE A 234 -27.32 22.85 -1.34
C ILE A 234 -27.90 21.45 -1.53
N PHE A 235 -27.75 20.57 -0.55
CA PHE A 235 -28.29 19.21 -0.60
C PHE A 235 -29.81 19.18 -0.70
N LEU A 236 -30.51 20.00 0.10
CA LEU A 236 -31.97 20.12 0.05
C LEU A 236 -32.46 20.67 -1.29
N VAL A 237 -31.73 21.65 -1.86
CA VAL A 237 -32.01 22.21 -3.18
C VAL A 237 -31.78 21.16 -4.28
N LYS A 238 -30.62 20.47 -4.27
CA LYS A 238 -30.30 19.39 -5.20
C LYS A 238 -31.41 18.33 -5.19
N ARG A 239 -31.81 17.87 -4.00
CA ARG A 239 -32.87 16.86 -3.82
C ARG A 239 -34.24 17.33 -4.30
N ARG A 240 -34.53 18.63 -4.22
CA ARG A 240 -35.80 19.21 -4.71
C ARG A 240 -35.82 19.35 -6.23
N ILE A 241 -34.69 19.71 -6.85
CA ILE A 241 -34.61 19.95 -8.30
C ILE A 241 -34.41 18.63 -9.07
N ILE A 242 -33.59 17.73 -8.53
CA ILE A 242 -33.30 16.42 -9.09
C ILE A 242 -33.89 15.39 -8.10
N PRO A 243 -35.14 14.92 -8.31
CA PRO A 243 -35.68 13.84 -7.50
C PRO A 243 -34.76 12.61 -7.63
N ALA A 244 -34.65 11.85 -6.53
CA ALA A 244 -33.68 10.77 -6.23
C ALA A 244 -33.63 9.59 -7.22
N VAL A 245 -33.42 9.88 -8.50
CA VAL A 245 -33.12 8.92 -9.55
C VAL A 245 -31.63 8.55 -9.48
N GLU A 246 -30.75 9.46 -9.03
CA GLU A 246 -29.30 9.23 -8.96
C GLU A 246 -28.90 8.05 -8.05
N GLU A 247 -29.40 7.92 -6.82
CA GLU A 247 -28.93 6.85 -5.90
C GLU A 247 -29.31 5.46 -6.43
N LYS A 248 -30.53 5.30 -6.96
CA LYS A 248 -30.94 4.04 -7.60
C LYS A 248 -30.21 3.79 -8.91
N VAL A 249 -29.98 4.83 -9.72
CA VAL A 249 -29.28 4.68 -11.01
C VAL A 249 -27.80 4.40 -10.80
N GLU A 250 -27.15 5.00 -9.81
CA GLU A 250 -25.75 4.75 -9.47
C GLU A 250 -25.56 3.34 -8.91
N GLU A 251 -26.47 2.86 -8.05
CA GLU A 251 -26.48 1.48 -7.56
C GLU A 251 -26.71 0.48 -8.71
N ILE A 252 -27.64 0.77 -9.64
CA ILE A 252 -27.87 -0.05 -10.86
C ILE A 252 -26.63 -0.03 -11.78
N ILE A 253 -25.95 1.12 -11.92
CA ILE A 253 -24.77 1.25 -12.78
C ILE A 253 -23.58 0.51 -12.15
N GLU A 254 -23.31 0.68 -10.85
CA GLU A 254 -22.26 -0.05 -10.13
C GLU A 254 -22.51 -1.57 -10.22
N GLU A 255 -23.75 -2.02 -10.01
CA GLU A 255 -24.11 -3.44 -10.12
C GLU A 255 -23.95 -3.98 -11.56
N GLN A 256 -24.28 -3.18 -12.58
CA GLN A 256 -24.05 -3.54 -13.99
C GLN A 256 -22.57 -3.61 -14.33
N ILE A 257 -21.76 -2.67 -13.83
CA ILE A 257 -20.31 -2.63 -14.03
C ILE A 257 -19.67 -3.84 -13.37
N ASP A 258 -19.98 -4.11 -12.09
CA ASP A 258 -19.45 -5.24 -11.34
C ASP A 258 -19.82 -6.57 -11.99
N LYS A 259 -21.07 -6.72 -12.44
CA LYS A 259 -21.50 -7.91 -13.18
C LYS A 259 -20.71 -8.09 -14.47
N LYS A 260 -20.48 -7.00 -15.22
CA LYS A 260 -19.72 -7.05 -16.49
C LYS A 260 -18.23 -7.34 -16.26
N ILE A 261 -17.66 -6.79 -15.19
CA ILE A 261 -16.29 -7.07 -14.76
C ILE A 261 -16.16 -8.53 -14.35
N LYS A 262 -17.07 -9.05 -13.52
CA LYS A 262 -17.05 -10.44 -13.06
C LYS A 262 -17.09 -11.41 -14.23
N VAL A 263 -17.96 -11.18 -15.21
CA VAL A 263 -18.03 -11.99 -16.45
C VAL A 263 -16.72 -11.91 -17.25
N HIS A 264 -16.07 -10.75 -17.30
CA HIS A 264 -14.75 -10.64 -17.96
C HIS A 264 -13.65 -11.37 -17.20
N VAL A 265 -13.63 -11.28 -15.87
CA VAL A 265 -12.67 -11.97 -15.00
C VAL A 265 -12.83 -13.48 -15.13
N GLU A 266 -14.05 -14.01 -15.07
CA GLU A 266 -14.33 -15.44 -15.26
C GLU A 266 -13.85 -15.92 -16.65
N LYS A 267 -14.13 -15.17 -17.72
CA LYS A 267 -13.63 -15.49 -19.06
C LYS A 267 -12.11 -15.46 -19.17
N ILE A 268 -11.45 -14.55 -18.45
CA ILE A 268 -9.99 -14.49 -18.42
C ILE A 268 -9.44 -15.70 -17.66
N GLN A 269 -10.06 -16.08 -16.55
CA GLN A 269 -9.66 -17.25 -15.76
C GLN A 269 -9.84 -18.56 -16.54
N GLU A 270 -10.96 -18.74 -17.25
CA GLU A 270 -11.17 -19.89 -18.13
C GLU A 270 -10.09 -19.95 -19.21
N LYS A 271 -9.80 -18.82 -19.89
CA LYS A 271 -8.73 -18.77 -20.89
C LYS A 271 -7.35 -19.05 -20.30
N GLN A 272 -7.07 -18.60 -19.07
CA GLN A 272 -5.80 -18.91 -18.40
C GLN A 272 -5.69 -20.40 -18.12
N LYS A 273 -6.78 -21.02 -17.64
CA LYS A 273 -6.83 -22.46 -17.39
C LYS A 273 -6.67 -23.28 -18.67
N ASP A 274 -7.34 -22.90 -19.75
CA ASP A 274 -7.19 -23.55 -21.06
C ASP A 274 -5.76 -23.42 -21.62
N ILE A 275 -5.07 -22.32 -21.30
CA ILE A 275 -3.67 -22.12 -21.70
C ILE A 275 -2.75 -23.00 -20.83
N GLU A 276 -3.02 -23.09 -19.53
CA GLU A 276 -2.26 -23.92 -18.59
C GLU A 276 -2.35 -25.41 -18.97
N GLU A 277 -3.55 -25.89 -19.29
CA GLU A 277 -3.77 -27.27 -19.78
C GLU A 277 -3.01 -27.55 -21.08
N LYS A 278 -2.98 -26.58 -22.01
CA LYS A 278 -2.19 -26.71 -23.25
C LYS A 278 -0.68 -26.69 -23.01
N ILE A 279 -0.22 -25.97 -21.98
CA ILE A 279 1.21 -25.98 -21.62
C ILE A 279 1.57 -27.35 -21.04
N GLU A 280 0.74 -27.91 -20.15
CA GLU A 280 0.95 -29.26 -19.61
C GLU A 280 0.95 -30.34 -20.71
N GLU A 281 0.05 -30.26 -21.68
CA GLU A 281 0.01 -31.18 -22.83
C GLU A 281 1.27 -31.08 -23.69
N VAL A 282 1.74 -29.86 -23.96
CA VAL A 282 2.98 -29.63 -24.72
C VAL A 282 4.21 -30.09 -23.95
N ASP A 283 4.26 -29.86 -22.64
CA ASP A 283 5.37 -30.31 -21.79
C ASP A 283 5.44 -31.85 -21.74
N ALA A 284 4.29 -32.53 -21.65
CA ALA A 284 4.21 -33.99 -21.74
C ALA A 284 4.66 -34.53 -23.11
N GLU A 285 4.26 -33.87 -24.21
CA GLU A 285 4.69 -34.25 -25.57
C GLU A 285 6.21 -34.04 -25.77
N ILE A 286 6.80 -33.04 -25.11
CA ILE A 286 8.25 -32.81 -25.12
C ILE A 286 8.96 -33.90 -24.32
N GLU A 287 8.45 -34.28 -23.15
CA GLU A 287 9.02 -35.33 -22.31
C GLU A 287 9.01 -36.69 -23.03
N GLU A 288 7.90 -37.07 -23.66
CA GLU A 288 7.80 -38.29 -24.47
C GLU A 288 8.81 -38.28 -25.64
N LYS A 289 8.97 -37.12 -26.31
CA LYS A 289 9.96 -36.99 -27.38
C LYS A 289 11.39 -37.09 -26.86
N LEU A 290 11.70 -36.55 -25.68
CA LEU A 290 13.01 -36.65 -25.06
C LEU A 290 13.32 -38.10 -24.68
N GLU A 291 12.39 -38.83 -24.06
CA GLU A 291 12.55 -40.26 -23.74
C GLU A 291 12.81 -41.07 -25.02
N SER A 292 12.05 -40.82 -26.09
CA SER A 292 12.26 -41.53 -27.37
C SER A 292 13.59 -41.21 -28.05
N VAL A 293 14.21 -40.08 -27.73
CA VAL A 293 15.54 -39.68 -28.23
C VAL A 293 16.63 -40.28 -27.36
N GLU A 294 16.47 -40.29 -26.04
CA GLU A 294 17.38 -40.95 -25.11
C GLU A 294 17.45 -42.47 -25.38
N GLU A 295 16.32 -43.13 -25.59
CA GLU A 295 16.27 -44.57 -25.91
C GLU A 295 17.01 -44.88 -27.23
N LYS A 296 16.91 -44.00 -28.25
CA LYS A 296 17.67 -44.13 -29.50
C LYS A 296 19.17 -43.90 -29.32
N ILE A 297 19.56 -42.99 -28.43
CA ILE A 297 20.97 -42.73 -28.12
C ILE A 297 21.56 -43.94 -27.37
N GLU A 298 20.81 -44.56 -26.46
CA GLU A 298 21.24 -45.78 -25.77
C GLU A 298 21.33 -46.99 -26.71
N GLU A 299 20.41 -47.13 -27.68
CA GLU A 299 20.50 -48.14 -28.73
C GLU A 299 21.73 -47.93 -29.63
N ASP A 300 22.00 -46.68 -30.04
CA ASP A 300 23.17 -46.33 -30.87
C ASP A 300 24.52 -46.49 -30.11
N GLU A 301 24.56 -46.24 -28.79
CA GLU A 301 25.75 -46.49 -27.96
C GLU A 301 26.00 -47.99 -27.70
N SER A 302 24.95 -48.82 -27.72
CA SER A 302 25.07 -50.27 -27.55
C SER A 302 25.65 -51.01 -28.77
N GLU A 303 25.49 -50.45 -29.98
CA GLU A 303 26.10 -51.00 -31.20
C GLU A 303 27.55 -50.56 -31.43
N ASN A 304 27.99 -49.42 -30.86
CA ASN A 304 29.27 -48.82 -31.23
C ASN A 304 30.45 -49.17 -30.28
N ASN A 305 30.24 -50.02 -29.27
CA ASN A 305 31.32 -50.48 -28.40
C ASN A 305 32.02 -51.75 -28.95
N LYS A 306 32.54 -51.63 -30.17
CA LYS A 306 33.63 -52.47 -30.70
C LYS A 306 34.45 -51.65 -31.69
N THR A 307 35.73 -51.45 -31.32
CA THR A 307 36.85 -50.95 -32.16
C THR A 307 36.82 -49.41 -32.34
N ILE A 308 37.79 -48.58 -31.89
CA ILE A 308 39.25 -48.61 -32.02
C ILE A 308 39.82 -47.57 -31.03
N LYS A 309 40.96 -47.92 -30.42
CA LYS A 309 41.87 -47.03 -29.69
C LYS A 309 42.70 -46.15 -30.63
N ASN A 310 42.98 -44.93 -30.15
CA ASN A 310 44.12 -44.07 -30.45
C ASN A 310 44.23 -43.48 -31.86
N ASP A 311 44.01 -42.18 -31.98
CA ASP A 311 45.07 -41.26 -32.40
C ASP A 311 44.72 -39.82 -32.01
N GLU A 312 45.66 -39.15 -31.35
CA GLU A 312 45.68 -37.71 -31.13
C GLU A 312 45.76 -36.98 -32.48
N SER A 313 44.79 -36.12 -32.79
CA SER A 313 45.01 -34.79 -33.35
C SER A 313 43.69 -34.11 -33.73
N ASP A 314 43.62 -32.83 -33.37
CA ASP A 314 42.93 -31.75 -34.06
C ASP A 314 41.47 -31.95 -34.50
N ILE A 315 40.53 -31.44 -33.69
CA ILE A 315 39.25 -30.94 -34.20
C ILE A 315 38.99 -29.52 -33.65
N PRO A 316 38.66 -28.54 -34.51
CA PRO A 316 38.59 -27.13 -34.14
C PRO A 316 37.30 -26.84 -33.37
N LYS A 317 37.42 -25.94 -32.38
CA LYS A 317 36.28 -25.20 -31.82
C LYS A 317 35.58 -24.44 -32.93
N SER A 318 34.45 -24.96 -33.42
CA SER A 318 33.47 -24.18 -34.18
C SER A 318 32.72 -23.26 -33.22
N THR A 319 33.38 -22.19 -32.81
CA THR A 319 32.74 -21.00 -32.26
C THR A 319 31.96 -20.36 -33.40
N LYS A 320 30.63 -20.52 -33.43
CA LYS A 320 29.81 -19.62 -34.26
C LYS A 320 29.76 -18.29 -33.52
N GLU A 321 30.53 -17.34 -34.04
CA GLU A 321 30.51 -15.95 -33.60
C GLU A 321 29.07 -15.42 -33.60
N PRO A 322 28.68 -14.62 -32.59
CA PRO A 322 27.42 -13.90 -32.61
C PRO A 322 27.46 -12.90 -33.78
N ASN A 323 26.36 -12.76 -34.53
CA ASN A 323 26.20 -11.79 -35.61
C ASN A 323 26.43 -10.36 -35.08
N ASP A 324 27.68 -9.90 -35.19
CA ASP A 324 28.23 -8.63 -34.67
C ASP A 324 27.42 -7.41 -35.15
N ASP A 325 26.97 -7.44 -36.41
CA ASP A 325 26.20 -6.37 -37.05
C ASP A 325 24.81 -6.12 -36.41
N THR A 326 24.19 -7.17 -35.84
CA THR A 326 22.88 -7.03 -35.17
C THR A 326 23.02 -6.42 -33.78
N LEU A 327 24.09 -6.75 -33.06
CA LEU A 327 24.35 -6.21 -31.73
C LEU A 327 24.70 -4.72 -31.81
N ASP A 328 25.51 -4.33 -32.79
CA ASP A 328 25.84 -2.93 -33.06
C ASP A 328 24.62 -2.10 -33.45
N THR A 329 23.72 -2.67 -34.27
CA THR A 329 22.44 -2.04 -34.59
C THR A 329 21.63 -1.75 -33.33
N VAL A 330 21.50 -2.73 -32.42
CA VAL A 330 20.73 -2.57 -31.17
C VAL A 330 21.35 -1.50 -30.29
N ASN A 331 22.68 -1.49 -30.15
CA ASN A 331 23.41 -0.48 -29.36
C ASN A 331 23.20 0.93 -29.93
N GLN A 332 23.19 1.08 -31.26
CA GLN A 332 22.90 2.37 -31.90
C GLN A 332 21.46 2.82 -31.68
N LEU A 333 20.48 1.90 -31.72
CA LEU A 333 19.07 2.22 -31.48
C LEU A 333 18.85 2.72 -30.05
N ILE A 334 19.43 2.02 -29.06
CA ILE A 334 19.42 2.44 -27.64
C ILE A 334 20.05 3.82 -27.50
N LYS A 335 21.23 4.05 -28.08
CA LYS A 335 21.92 5.34 -28.00
C LYS A 335 21.15 6.48 -28.68
N SER A 336 20.39 6.18 -29.73
CA SER A 336 19.55 7.16 -30.43
C SER A 336 18.17 7.39 -29.80
N GLY A 337 17.81 6.64 -28.75
CA GLY A 337 16.48 6.73 -28.13
C GLY A 337 15.33 6.30 -29.06
N LEU A 338 15.61 5.53 -30.11
CA LEU A 338 14.63 5.08 -31.09
C LEU A 338 14.12 3.68 -30.73
N GLY A 339 12.94 3.63 -30.11
CA GLY A 339 12.24 2.40 -29.74
C GLY A 339 11.97 2.29 -28.23
N ASP A 340 11.35 1.18 -27.83
CA ASP A 340 11.17 0.78 -26.44
C ASP A 340 12.49 0.26 -25.84
N LEU A 341 12.95 0.91 -24.78
CA LEU A 341 14.23 0.61 -24.13
C LEU A 341 14.25 -0.79 -23.51
N GLY A 342 13.16 -1.20 -22.84
CA GLY A 342 13.08 -2.50 -22.18
C GLY A 342 13.18 -3.65 -23.19
N ARG A 343 12.51 -3.52 -24.34
CA ARG A 343 12.56 -4.50 -25.41
C ARG A 343 13.92 -4.55 -26.11
N LEU A 344 14.57 -3.42 -26.34
CA LEU A 344 15.92 -3.37 -26.93
C LEU A 344 16.98 -4.00 -25.99
N GLU A 345 16.86 -3.77 -24.68
CA GLU A 345 17.71 -4.40 -23.67
C GLU A 345 17.53 -5.93 -23.64
N HIS A 346 16.28 -6.41 -23.68
CA HIS A 346 15.99 -7.84 -23.79
C HIS A 346 16.61 -8.48 -25.05
N ILE A 347 16.50 -7.81 -26.20
CA ILE A 347 17.10 -8.24 -27.47
C ILE A 347 18.63 -8.28 -27.36
N ARG A 348 19.25 -7.24 -26.78
CA ARG A 348 20.70 -7.17 -26.55
C ARG A 348 21.21 -8.36 -25.74
N THR A 349 20.57 -8.63 -24.59
CA THR A 349 20.93 -9.75 -23.72
C THR A 349 20.74 -11.11 -24.42
N THR A 350 19.69 -11.24 -25.23
CA THR A 350 19.43 -12.46 -26.01
C THR A 350 20.55 -12.75 -27.02
N ILE A 351 21.02 -11.73 -27.74
CA ILE A 351 22.14 -11.84 -28.70
C ILE A 351 23.46 -12.12 -27.97
N GLN A 352 23.74 -11.41 -26.87
CA GLN A 352 24.96 -11.59 -26.07
C GLN A 352 25.08 -13.01 -25.48
N ASN A 353 23.95 -13.63 -25.17
CA ASN A 353 23.87 -15.01 -24.68
C ASN A 353 23.90 -16.06 -25.82
N GLY A 354 24.17 -15.65 -27.07
CA GLY A 354 24.25 -16.55 -28.23
C GLY A 354 22.93 -17.19 -28.64
N LYS A 355 21.78 -16.66 -28.17
CA LYS A 355 20.45 -17.19 -28.50
C LYS A 355 19.93 -16.58 -29.80
N THR A 356 19.11 -17.34 -30.52
CA THR A 356 18.47 -16.84 -31.75
C THR A 356 17.30 -15.92 -31.41
N LEU A 357 17.17 -14.82 -32.15
CA LEU A 357 16.06 -13.88 -31.97
C LEU A 357 14.73 -14.46 -32.45
N PHE A 358 13.67 -14.21 -31.68
CA PHE A 358 12.30 -14.47 -32.10
C PHE A 358 11.93 -13.65 -33.35
N GLN A 359 11.02 -14.17 -34.18
CA GLN A 359 10.57 -13.48 -35.40
C GLN A 359 9.93 -12.11 -35.12
N SER A 360 9.26 -11.98 -33.97
CA SER A 360 8.69 -10.72 -33.48
C SER A 360 9.75 -9.66 -33.21
N ASP A 361 10.93 -10.05 -32.74
CA ASP A 361 12.05 -9.15 -32.42
C ASP A 361 12.85 -8.78 -33.67
N LYS A 362 13.01 -9.71 -34.62
CA LYS A 362 13.57 -9.41 -35.95
C LYS A 362 12.74 -8.35 -36.68
N LYS A 363 11.43 -8.55 -36.76
CA LYS A 363 10.49 -7.61 -37.39
C LYS A 363 10.48 -6.23 -36.71
N TYR A 364 10.64 -6.22 -35.38
CA TYR A 364 10.72 -4.99 -34.59
C TYR A 364 12.01 -4.19 -34.91
N LEU A 365 13.16 -4.85 -35.02
CA LEU A 365 14.42 -4.20 -35.41
C LEU A 365 14.37 -3.66 -36.85
N GLU A 366 13.80 -4.42 -37.79
CA GLU A 366 13.61 -3.98 -39.17
C GLU A 366 12.75 -2.70 -39.27
N GLU A 367 11.67 -2.62 -38.48
CA GLU A 367 10.81 -1.45 -38.45
C GLU A 367 11.54 -0.21 -37.91
N LEU A 368 12.32 -0.37 -36.83
CA LEU A 368 13.11 0.71 -36.25
C LEU A 368 14.23 1.19 -37.18
N GLN A 369 14.90 0.27 -37.87
CA GLN A 369 15.90 0.61 -38.88
C GLN A 369 15.27 1.36 -40.08
N ARG A 370 14.05 0.99 -40.49
CA ARG A 370 13.32 1.71 -41.55
C ARG A 370 12.97 3.14 -41.11
N ARG A 371 12.57 3.33 -39.85
CA ARG A 371 12.28 4.66 -39.28
C ARG A 371 13.53 5.52 -39.15
N LYS A 372 14.71 4.94 -38.91
CA LYS A 372 15.99 5.66 -38.84
C LYS A 372 16.50 6.16 -40.21
N LYS A 373 16.05 5.54 -41.31
CA LYS A 373 16.44 5.92 -42.68
C LYS A 373 15.58 7.03 -43.31
N ASN A 374 14.44 7.34 -42.68
CA ASN A 374 13.54 8.43 -43.06
C ASN A 374 13.66 9.57 -42.05
#